data_AF-M7Z3M7-F1
#
_entry.id   AF-M7Z3M7-F1
#
_cell.length_a   1.000
_cell.length_b   1.000
_cell.length_c   1.000
_cell.angle_alpha   90.00
_cell.angle_beta   90.00
_cell.angle_gamma   90.00
#
_symmetry.space_group_name_H-M   'P 1'
#
loop_
_entity.id
_entity.type
_entity.pdbx_description
1 polymer ?
#
loop_
_entity_poly.entity_id
_entity_poly.type
_entity_poly.pdbx_seq_one_letter_code
_entity_poly.pdbx_strand_id
1 'polypeptide(L)'
;MARAFLPSGLVAVVALACLADAAAAQLRQNYYASSCPSAESTVRSVISQHVQQSFAVAPGTLRLFFHDCFVRGCDASVMLMAANGDDESHSGADATLSPDAVEAINKAKAAVEALPGCAGKVSCADILAMAARDVVSLTGGPSYGVELGRLDGRSFSKSIVKHVLPGPGFDLNQLNALFASNGLTQFDMIALSGTPLLFLPSFLLR
;
A
#
# COMPACT_ATOMS: atom_id res chain seq x y z
N MET A 1 -51.84 -7.15 15.82
CA MET A 1 -50.58 -7.18 15.04
C MET A 1 -50.84 -6.50 13.70
N ALA A 2 -50.54 -5.20 13.58
CA ALA A 2 -50.77 -4.45 12.35
C ALA A 2 -49.55 -4.59 11.43
N ARG A 3 -49.74 -5.20 10.26
CA ARG A 3 -48.73 -5.20 9.18
C ARG A 3 -48.85 -3.87 8.43
N ALA A 4 -47.84 -3.02 8.56
CA ALA A 4 -47.72 -1.81 7.75
C ALA A 4 -47.43 -2.22 6.30
N PHE A 5 -48.35 -1.93 5.39
CA PHE A 5 -48.13 -2.01 3.95
C PHE A 5 -47.34 -0.77 3.52
N LEU A 6 -46.06 -0.91 3.21
CA LEU A 6 -45.32 0.16 2.53
C LEU A 6 -45.75 0.22 1.06
N PRO A 7 -46.03 1.42 0.51
CA PRO A 7 -46.42 1.57 -0.90
C PRO A 7 -45.25 1.18 -1.81
N SER A 8 -45.52 0.40 -2.87
CA SER A 8 -44.51 -0.14 -3.79
C SER A 8 -43.57 0.90 -4.41
N GLY A 9 -43.98 2.16 -4.50
CA GLY A 9 -43.12 3.26 -4.96
C GLY A 9 -41.98 3.62 -4.00
N LEU A 10 -42.16 3.42 -2.70
CA LEU A 10 -41.14 3.73 -1.68
C LEU A 10 -40.01 2.68 -1.67
N VAL A 11 -40.36 1.42 -1.99
CA VAL A 11 -39.40 0.31 -2.11
C VAL A 11 -38.47 0.52 -3.30
N ALA A 12 -38.98 1.06 -4.42
CA ALA A 12 -38.18 1.34 -5.61
C ALA A 12 -37.19 2.50 -5.41
N VAL A 13 -37.56 3.54 -4.67
CA VAL A 13 -36.67 4.69 -4.39
C VAL A 13 -35.54 4.30 -3.43
N VAL A 14 -35.82 3.45 -2.43
CA VAL A 14 -34.79 2.92 -1.53
C VAL A 14 -33.85 1.94 -2.26
N ALA A 15 -34.37 1.14 -3.20
CA ALA A 15 -33.54 0.25 -4.02
C ALA A 15 -32.62 1.02 -5.01
N LEU A 16 -33.08 2.14 -5.57
CA LEU A 16 -32.23 3.01 -6.41
C LEU A 16 -31.18 3.79 -5.61
N ALA A 17 -31.44 4.11 -4.33
CA ALA A 17 -30.47 4.74 -3.44
C ALA A 17 -29.35 3.78 -2.97
N CYS A 18 -29.56 2.46 -3.07
CA CYS A 18 -28.56 1.45 -2.75
C CYS A 18 -27.61 1.11 -3.92
N LEU A 19 -27.77 1.75 -5.08
CA LEU A 19 -26.77 1.74 -6.16
C LEU A 19 -25.76 2.90 -6.01
N ALA A 20 -25.72 3.53 -4.84
CA ALA A 20 -24.69 4.51 -4.50
C ALA A 20 -23.31 3.84 -4.57
N ASP A 21 -22.63 4.10 -5.68
CA ASP A 21 -21.19 4.17 -5.83
C ASP A 21 -20.43 3.17 -4.95
N ALA A 22 -20.18 1.99 -5.51
CA ALA A 22 -18.85 1.44 -5.40
C ALA A 22 -17.92 2.39 -6.18
N ALA A 23 -17.70 3.59 -5.63
CA ALA A 23 -16.67 4.49 -6.08
C ALA A 23 -15.36 3.76 -5.80
N ALA A 24 -14.88 3.01 -6.79
CA ALA A 24 -13.46 2.80 -6.89
C ALA A 24 -12.87 4.21 -6.91
N ALA A 25 -12.33 4.66 -5.78
CA ALA A 25 -11.66 5.95 -5.68
C ALA A 25 -10.63 5.95 -6.81
N GLN A 26 -10.87 6.75 -7.85
CA GLN A 26 -10.00 6.73 -9.01
C GLN A 26 -8.65 7.28 -8.59
N LEU A 27 -7.69 6.37 -8.50
CA LEU A 27 -6.31 6.72 -8.23
C LEU A 27 -5.85 7.65 -9.36
N ARG A 28 -5.15 8.72 -8.99
CA ARG A 28 -4.62 9.68 -9.94
C ARG A 28 -3.34 10.31 -9.43
N GLN A 29 -2.49 10.71 -10.35
CA GLN A 29 -1.33 11.54 -10.00
C GLN A 29 -1.79 12.89 -9.47
N ASN A 30 -1.00 13.49 -8.57
CA ASN A 30 -1.29 14.78 -7.95
C ASN A 30 -2.60 14.83 -7.14
N TYR A 31 -3.07 13.70 -6.59
CA TYR A 31 -4.32 13.62 -5.83
C TYR A 31 -4.40 14.65 -4.69
N TYR A 32 -3.29 14.90 -4.00
CA TYR A 32 -3.19 15.82 -2.86
C TYR A 32 -2.83 17.27 -3.23
N ALA A 33 -2.68 17.62 -4.52
CA ALA A 33 -2.18 18.93 -4.93
C ALA A 33 -3.02 20.11 -4.41
N SER A 34 -4.34 19.95 -4.23
CA SER A 34 -5.21 20.99 -3.69
C SER A 34 -5.45 20.86 -2.18
N SER A 35 -5.40 19.64 -1.64
CA SER A 35 -5.82 19.35 -0.27
C SER A 35 -4.67 19.33 0.73
N CYS A 36 -3.48 18.88 0.30
CA CYS A 36 -2.21 18.89 1.02
C CYS A 36 -1.03 18.95 0.04
N PRO A 37 -0.73 20.14 -0.54
CA PRO A 37 0.27 20.28 -1.62
C PRO A 37 1.69 19.85 -1.21
N SER A 38 2.02 19.96 0.08
CA SER A 38 3.34 19.61 0.60
C SER A 38 3.47 18.12 1.00
N ALA A 39 2.45 17.29 0.78
CA ALA A 39 2.45 15.88 1.17
C ALA A 39 3.62 15.11 0.55
N GLU A 40 3.69 15.09 -0.79
CA GLU A 40 4.70 14.31 -1.53
C GLU A 40 6.13 14.76 -1.20
N SER A 41 6.37 16.07 -1.14
CA SER A 41 7.69 16.62 -0.80
C SER A 41 8.11 16.29 0.64
N THR A 42 7.15 16.26 1.56
CA THR A 42 7.42 15.96 2.98
C THR A 42 7.76 14.49 3.16
N VAL A 43 7.00 13.59 2.52
CA VAL A 43 7.29 12.15 2.53
C VAL A 43 8.68 11.90 1.94
N ARG A 44 8.98 12.46 0.76
CA ARG A 44 10.31 12.35 0.13
C ARG A 44 11.44 12.76 1.06
N SER A 45 11.27 13.91 1.75
CA SER A 45 12.29 14.44 2.66
C SER A 45 12.58 13.49 3.82
N VAL A 46 11.52 13.00 4.48
CA VAL A 46 11.67 12.09 5.63
C VAL A 46 12.28 10.76 5.20
N ILE A 47 11.79 10.17 4.11
CA ILE A 47 12.33 8.91 3.59
C ILE A 47 13.79 9.05 3.18
N SER A 48 14.16 10.14 2.50
CA SER A 48 15.55 10.42 2.13
C SER A 48 16.46 10.51 3.35
N GLN A 49 16.03 11.16 4.42
CA GLN A 49 16.81 11.24 5.66
C GLN A 49 17.01 9.85 6.29
N HIS A 50 15.96 9.03 6.30
CA HIS A 50 16.02 7.68 6.87
C HIS A 50 16.89 6.72 6.04
N VAL A 51 16.83 6.79 4.71
CA VAL A 51 17.71 6.00 3.83
C VAL A 51 19.18 6.37 4.03
N GLN A 52 19.49 7.65 4.32
CA GLN A 52 20.85 8.09 4.65
C GLN A 52 21.34 7.57 6.00
N GLN A 53 20.43 7.34 6.96
CA GLN A 53 20.77 6.78 8.27
C GLN A 53 20.95 5.27 8.23
N SER A 54 20.07 4.57 7.51
CA SER A 54 20.09 3.12 7.37
C SER A 54 19.68 2.75 5.94
N PHE A 55 20.62 2.18 5.19
CA PHE A 55 20.33 1.68 3.85
C PHE A 55 19.28 0.56 3.85
N ALA A 56 19.07 -0.12 5.00
CA ALA A 56 18.05 -1.17 5.15
C ALA A 56 16.61 -0.66 5.01
N VAL A 57 16.40 0.66 5.15
CA VAL A 57 15.09 1.30 4.93
C VAL A 57 14.61 1.08 3.49
N ALA A 58 15.49 1.19 2.49
CA ALA A 58 15.09 1.05 1.09
C ALA A 58 14.51 -0.34 0.75
N PRO A 59 15.21 -1.47 0.97
CA PRO A 59 14.63 -2.81 0.79
C PRO A 59 13.42 -3.04 1.69
N GLY A 60 13.48 -2.55 2.93
CA GLY A 60 12.41 -2.71 3.91
C GLY A 60 11.10 -2.07 3.44
N THR A 61 11.16 -0.84 2.93
CA THR A 61 9.99 -0.11 2.41
C THR A 61 9.40 -0.80 1.18
N LEU A 62 10.23 -1.30 0.26
CA LEU A 62 9.74 -2.04 -0.91
C LEU A 62 9.05 -3.35 -0.52
N ARG A 63 9.65 -4.10 0.41
CA ARG A 63 9.03 -5.31 0.96
C ARG A 63 7.72 -5.00 1.64
N LEU A 64 7.67 -3.94 2.46
CA LEU A 64 6.48 -3.52 3.16
C LEU A 64 5.34 -3.15 2.20
N PHE A 65 5.63 -2.41 1.14
CA PHE A 65 4.66 -2.07 0.11
C PHE A 65 4.17 -3.29 -0.68
N PHE A 66 5.08 -4.22 -1.04
CA PHE A 66 4.71 -5.48 -1.67
C PHE A 66 3.78 -6.31 -0.80
N HIS A 67 4.13 -6.45 0.49
CA HIS A 67 3.33 -7.21 1.45
C HIS A 67 1.93 -6.60 1.64
N ASP A 68 1.82 -5.28 1.75
CA ASP A 68 0.52 -4.60 1.84
C ASP A 68 -0.36 -4.93 0.63
N CYS A 69 0.16 -4.71 -0.58
CA CYS A 69 -0.60 -4.88 -1.81
C CYS A 69 -0.97 -6.33 -2.11
N PHE A 70 -0.14 -7.31 -1.76
CA PHE A 70 -0.37 -8.71 -2.11
C PHE A 70 -1.43 -9.39 -1.23
N VAL A 71 -1.61 -8.99 0.03
CA VAL A 71 -2.49 -9.73 0.96
C VAL A 71 -3.97 -9.42 0.70
N ARG A 72 -4.36 -8.14 0.69
CA ARG A 72 -5.78 -7.72 0.45
C ARG A 72 -5.92 -6.46 -0.41
N GLY A 73 -4.84 -6.04 -1.06
CA GLY A 73 -4.76 -4.75 -1.74
C GLY A 73 -4.03 -3.69 -0.90
N CYS A 74 -3.60 -2.62 -1.56
CA CYS A 74 -2.76 -1.60 -0.95
C CYS A 74 -3.59 -0.67 -0.03
N ASP A 75 -3.81 -1.07 1.21
CA ASP A 75 -4.65 -0.38 2.19
C ASP A 75 -3.93 -0.07 3.51
N ALA A 76 -2.61 -0.23 3.57
CA ALA A 76 -1.81 -0.10 4.80
C ALA A 76 -2.26 -1.00 5.96
N SER A 77 -3.01 -2.08 5.71
CA SER A 77 -3.40 -3.04 6.76
C SER A 77 -2.19 -3.71 7.39
N VAL A 78 -1.06 -3.83 6.67
CA VAL A 78 0.22 -4.35 7.21
C VAL A 78 0.79 -3.47 8.32
N MET A 79 0.43 -2.18 8.36
CA MET A 79 0.89 -1.21 9.38
C MET A 79 0.03 -1.22 10.64
N LEU A 80 -1.10 -1.95 10.65
CA LEU A 80 -1.97 -2.05 11.81
C LEU A 80 -1.31 -2.96 12.85
N MET A 81 -0.90 -2.36 13.98
CA MET A 81 -0.46 -3.12 15.14
C MET A 81 -1.67 -3.55 15.99
N ALA A 82 -1.67 -4.78 16.46
CA ALA A 82 -2.69 -5.32 17.34
C ALA A 82 -2.18 -5.12 18.77
N ALA A 83 -3.01 -4.52 19.63
CA ALA A 83 -2.68 -4.17 21.01
C ALA A 83 -2.20 -5.34 21.89
N ASN A 84 -2.37 -6.59 21.43
CA ASN A 84 -1.98 -7.81 22.15
C ASN A 84 -0.73 -8.50 21.57
N GLY A 85 0.00 -7.86 20.66
CA GLY A 85 1.10 -8.51 19.91
C GLY A 85 0.59 -9.53 18.89
N ASP A 86 -0.69 -9.42 18.52
CA ASP A 86 -1.44 -10.34 17.69
C ASP A 86 -1.76 -9.72 16.31
N ASP A 87 -0.79 -9.08 15.67
CA ASP A 87 -0.89 -8.43 14.36
C ASP A 87 -0.19 -9.19 13.25
N GLU A 88 -0.39 -8.73 12.01
CA GLU A 88 0.36 -9.20 10.83
C GLU A 88 1.86 -9.02 11.03
N SER A 89 2.30 -7.91 11.64
CA SER A 89 3.70 -7.62 11.94
C SER A 89 4.39 -8.69 12.82
N HIS A 90 3.63 -9.53 13.53
CA HIS A 90 4.14 -10.59 14.39
C HIS A 90 3.78 -12.01 13.95
N SER A 91 3.17 -12.20 12.77
CA SER A 91 2.83 -13.52 12.25
C SER A 91 3.51 -13.87 10.93
N GLY A 92 4.32 -14.94 10.93
CA GLY A 92 4.87 -15.52 9.70
C GLY A 92 5.91 -14.64 9.00
N ALA A 93 5.86 -14.55 7.67
CA ALA A 93 6.82 -13.84 6.81
C ALA A 93 6.94 -12.32 7.09
N ASP A 94 6.07 -11.78 7.95
CA ASP A 94 6.03 -10.39 8.41
C ASP A 94 6.72 -10.14 9.75
N ALA A 95 7.08 -11.19 10.52
CA ALA A 95 8.03 -11.07 11.65
C ALA A 95 9.44 -10.64 11.20
N THR A 96 9.65 -10.48 9.89
CA THR A 96 10.88 -10.06 9.22
C THR A 96 10.77 -8.67 8.58
N LEU A 97 9.68 -7.93 8.81
CA LEU A 97 9.58 -6.54 8.35
C LEU A 97 10.66 -5.69 9.04
N SER A 98 11.31 -4.82 8.25
CA SER A 98 12.39 -3.97 8.75
C SER A 98 11.84 -2.94 9.75
N PRO A 99 12.28 -2.95 11.02
CA PRO A 99 11.85 -1.96 12.01
C PRO A 99 12.16 -0.53 11.56
N ASP A 100 13.32 -0.33 10.92
CA ASP A 100 13.74 0.95 10.37
C ASP A 100 12.78 1.46 9.29
N ALA A 101 12.27 0.58 8.44
CA ALA A 101 11.32 0.95 7.39
C ALA A 101 9.96 1.32 7.99
N VAL A 102 9.45 0.54 8.95
CA VAL A 102 8.20 0.85 9.67
C VAL A 102 8.32 2.19 10.39
N GLU A 103 9.45 2.44 11.05
CA GLU A 103 9.73 3.71 11.71
C GLU A 103 9.76 4.88 10.72
N ALA A 104 10.42 4.71 9.57
CA ALA A 104 10.49 5.74 8.53
C ALA A 104 9.09 6.12 8.01
N ILE A 105 8.21 5.14 7.79
CA ILE A 105 6.82 5.37 7.37
C ILE A 105 6.01 6.08 8.45
N ASN A 106 6.14 5.64 9.71
CA ASN A 106 5.45 6.28 10.84
C ASN A 106 5.90 7.74 11.03
N LYS A 107 7.18 8.03 10.88
CA LYS A 107 7.71 9.40 10.92
C LYS A 107 7.25 10.23 9.73
N ALA A 108 7.18 9.65 8.53
CA ALA A 108 6.64 10.34 7.37
C ALA A 108 5.16 10.70 7.57
N LYS A 109 4.36 9.78 8.11
CA LYS A 109 2.96 10.04 8.49
C LYS A 109 2.86 11.16 9.52
N ALA A 110 3.62 11.09 10.61
CA ALA A 110 3.61 12.13 11.64
C ALA A 110 3.99 13.51 11.08
N ALA A 111 4.99 13.57 10.20
CA ALA A 111 5.40 14.82 9.55
C ALA A 111 4.29 15.41 8.66
N VAL A 112 3.60 14.56 7.89
CA VAL A 112 2.47 15.01 7.05
C VAL A 112 1.29 15.47 7.90
N GLU A 113 0.97 14.77 8.98
CA GLU A 113 -0.09 15.16 9.92
C GLU A 113 0.20 16.49 10.63
N ALA A 114 1.48 16.78 10.88
CA ALA A 114 1.92 18.04 11.48
C ALA A 114 1.83 19.25 10.52
N LEU A 115 1.62 19.02 9.21
CA LEU A 115 1.49 20.11 8.25
C LEU A 115 0.16 20.85 8.43
N PRO A 116 0.16 22.20 8.34
CA PRO A 116 -1.05 23.00 8.43
C PRO A 116 -2.09 22.58 7.39
N GLY A 117 -3.26 22.14 7.86
CA GLY A 117 -4.36 21.76 7.00
C GLY A 117 -4.22 20.40 6.32
N CYS A 118 -3.22 19.57 6.65
CA CYS A 118 -3.06 18.21 6.11
C CYS A 118 -3.53 17.10 7.06
N ALA A 119 -3.83 17.44 8.32
CA ALA A 119 -4.25 16.48 9.32
C ALA A 119 -5.46 15.65 8.87
N GLY A 120 -5.33 14.33 8.94
CA GLY A 120 -6.37 13.36 8.57
C GLY A 120 -6.68 13.28 7.07
N LYS A 121 -5.88 13.91 6.19
CA LYS A 121 -6.15 13.92 4.74
C LYS A 121 -5.37 12.86 3.96
N VAL A 122 -4.12 12.61 4.34
CA VAL A 122 -3.23 11.71 3.60
C VAL A 122 -3.27 10.33 4.25
N SER A 123 -3.61 9.29 3.48
CA SER A 123 -3.68 7.92 4.00
C SER A 123 -2.28 7.33 4.23
N CYS A 124 -2.18 6.38 5.16
CA CYS A 124 -0.98 5.57 5.34
C CYS A 124 -0.67 4.75 4.07
N ALA A 125 -1.71 4.26 3.37
CA ALA A 125 -1.57 3.52 2.12
C ALA A 125 -0.87 4.36 1.03
N ASP A 126 -1.24 5.63 0.89
CA ASP A 126 -0.57 6.52 -0.06
C ASP A 126 0.83 6.93 0.40
N ILE A 127 1.09 7.03 1.71
CA ILE A 127 2.45 7.24 2.23
C ILE A 127 3.37 6.07 1.90
N LEU A 128 2.88 4.83 2.02
CA LEU A 128 3.64 3.64 1.58
C LEU A 128 3.93 3.68 0.08
N ALA A 129 2.94 4.03 -0.75
CA ALA A 129 3.12 4.12 -2.21
C ALA A 129 4.13 5.22 -2.60
N MET A 130 4.03 6.41 -1.97
CA MET A 130 5.00 7.50 -2.17
C MET A 130 6.40 7.08 -1.74
N ALA A 131 6.53 6.46 -0.56
CA ALA A 131 7.81 6.00 -0.03
C ALA A 131 8.45 4.93 -0.91
N ALA A 132 7.66 3.98 -1.44
CA ALA A 132 8.14 2.94 -2.35
C ALA A 132 8.74 3.54 -3.63
N ARG A 133 8.07 4.51 -4.27
CA ARG A 133 8.64 5.27 -5.39
C ARG A 133 9.92 5.98 -4.97
N ASP A 134 9.90 6.57 -3.78
CA ASP A 134 10.99 7.40 -3.34
C ASP A 134 12.28 6.61 -3.12
N VAL A 135 12.19 5.45 -2.46
CA VAL A 135 13.36 4.59 -2.23
C VAL A 135 13.91 4.01 -3.53
N VAL A 136 13.08 3.70 -4.53
CA VAL A 136 13.57 3.28 -5.88
C VAL A 136 14.41 4.38 -6.50
N SER A 137 13.91 5.62 -6.49
CA SER A 137 14.66 6.75 -7.05
C SER A 137 15.93 7.05 -6.25
N LEU A 138 15.91 6.92 -4.92
CA LEU A 138 17.07 7.16 -4.06
C LEU A 138 18.17 6.11 -4.22
N THR A 139 17.83 4.89 -4.63
CA THR A 139 18.78 3.80 -4.87
C THR A 139 19.26 3.69 -6.32
N GLY A 140 18.94 4.69 -7.15
CA GLY A 140 19.40 4.78 -8.55
C GLY A 140 18.45 4.16 -9.57
N GLY A 141 17.25 3.77 -9.17
CA GLY A 141 16.18 3.33 -10.06
C GLY A 141 15.43 4.49 -10.74
N PRO A 142 14.52 4.18 -11.68
CA PRO A 142 13.73 5.18 -12.37
C PRO A 142 12.73 5.85 -11.42
N SER A 143 12.49 7.15 -11.63
CA SER A 143 11.36 7.84 -11.01
C SER A 143 10.11 7.65 -11.86
N TYR A 144 8.99 7.35 -11.23
CA TYR A 144 7.69 7.19 -11.86
C TYR A 144 6.63 8.02 -11.13
N GLY A 145 5.56 8.39 -11.85
CA GLY A 145 4.40 9.06 -11.25
C GLY A 145 3.60 8.06 -10.42
N VAL A 146 3.34 8.38 -9.16
CA VAL A 146 2.52 7.54 -8.27
C VAL A 146 1.08 8.00 -8.35
N GLU A 147 0.17 7.08 -8.64
CA GLU A 147 -1.25 7.35 -8.51
C GLU A 147 -1.65 7.24 -7.03
N LEU A 148 -2.34 8.25 -6.52
CA LEU A 148 -2.70 8.42 -5.12
C LEU A 148 -4.23 8.52 -4.98
N GLY A 149 -4.74 8.37 -3.77
CA GLY A 149 -6.15 8.30 -3.42
C GLY A 149 -6.54 7.00 -2.71
N ARG A 150 -5.57 6.20 -2.24
CA ARG A 150 -5.85 4.97 -1.48
C ARG A 150 -6.40 5.31 -0.11
N LEU A 151 -7.21 4.42 0.45
CA LEU A 151 -7.78 4.56 1.79
C LEU A 151 -7.19 3.50 2.72
N ASP A 152 -7.10 3.84 4.00
CA ASP A 152 -6.57 2.94 5.01
C ASP A 152 -7.59 1.85 5.37
N GLY A 153 -7.13 0.60 5.37
CA GLY A 153 -7.85 -0.57 5.81
C GLY A 153 -8.14 -0.50 7.31
N ARG A 154 -9.28 -1.09 7.71
CA ARG A 154 -9.73 -1.10 9.13
C ARG A 154 -9.64 -2.47 9.78
N SER A 155 -9.09 -3.47 9.09
CA SER A 155 -9.00 -4.84 9.55
C SER A 155 -7.68 -5.49 9.11
N PHE A 156 -7.21 -6.42 9.91
CA PHE A 156 -6.07 -7.29 9.61
C PHE A 156 -6.53 -8.75 9.48
N SER A 157 -5.80 -9.63 8.80
CA SER A 157 -6.15 -11.04 8.63
C SER A 157 -4.94 -11.98 8.48
N LYS A 158 -4.50 -12.51 9.63
CA LYS A 158 -3.33 -13.41 9.76
C LYS A 158 -3.37 -14.66 8.89
N SER A 159 -4.58 -15.14 8.61
CA SER A 159 -4.79 -16.34 7.81
C SER A 159 -4.46 -16.13 6.33
N ILE A 160 -4.49 -14.88 5.84
CA ILE A 160 -4.26 -14.58 4.42
C ILE A 160 -2.76 -14.53 4.11
N VAL A 161 -1.95 -13.95 5.00
CA VAL A 161 -0.49 -13.80 4.82
C VAL A 161 0.23 -15.11 4.51
N LYS A 162 -0.12 -16.22 5.19
CA LYS A 162 0.51 -17.54 4.95
C LYS A 162 0.18 -18.17 3.59
N HIS A 163 -0.93 -17.78 2.97
CA HIS A 163 -1.40 -18.39 1.72
C HIS A 163 -1.17 -17.49 0.49
N VAL A 164 -0.84 -16.22 0.71
CA VAL A 164 -0.82 -15.20 -0.35
C VAL A 164 0.59 -14.62 -0.61
N LEU A 165 1.58 -14.93 0.24
CA LEU A 165 2.96 -14.55 -0.02
C LEU A 165 3.76 -15.72 -0.61
N PRO A 166 4.63 -15.46 -1.61
CA PRO A 166 5.46 -16.50 -2.20
C PRO A 166 6.46 -17.02 -1.16
N GLY A 167 6.39 -18.31 -0.86
CA GLY A 167 7.38 -18.98 -0.01
C GLY A 167 8.69 -19.22 -0.76
N PRO A 168 9.84 -19.35 -0.07
CA PRO A 168 11.14 -19.60 -0.70
C PRO A 168 11.23 -20.92 -1.47
N GLY A 169 10.25 -21.81 -1.30
CA GLY A 169 10.15 -23.09 -2.02
C GLY A 169 9.12 -23.11 -3.15
N PHE A 170 8.55 -21.97 -3.54
CA PHE A 170 7.57 -21.91 -4.64
C PHE A 170 8.24 -22.16 -5.99
N ASP A 171 7.64 -23.01 -6.81
CA ASP A 171 8.06 -23.19 -8.20
C ASP A 171 7.51 -22.08 -9.11
N LEU A 172 7.99 -22.03 -10.36
CA LEU A 172 7.60 -21.02 -11.34
C LEU A 172 6.09 -21.00 -11.61
N ASN A 173 5.42 -22.15 -11.59
CA ASN A 173 3.98 -22.23 -11.85
C ASN A 173 3.19 -21.67 -10.67
N GLN A 174 3.63 -21.97 -9.45
CA GLN A 174 3.04 -21.42 -8.22
C GLN A 174 3.23 -19.90 -8.15
N LEU A 175 4.40 -19.39 -8.51
CA LEU A 175 4.65 -17.93 -8.61
C LEU A 175 3.76 -17.27 -9.66
N ASN A 176 3.69 -17.84 -10.87
CA ASN A 176 2.83 -17.32 -11.93
C ASN A 176 1.35 -17.29 -11.51
N ALA A 177 0.87 -18.35 -10.86
CA ALA A 177 -0.52 -18.42 -10.38
C ALA A 177 -0.81 -17.35 -9.33
N LEU A 178 0.12 -17.10 -8.42
CA LEU A 178 -0.02 -16.10 -7.36
C LEU A 178 -0.01 -14.65 -7.90
N PHE A 179 0.88 -14.36 -8.86
CA PHE A 179 0.90 -13.06 -9.51
C PHE A 179 -0.35 -12.85 -10.37
N ALA A 180 -0.80 -13.89 -11.09
CA ALA A 180 -2.02 -13.85 -11.87
C ALA A 180 -3.28 -13.63 -11.02
N SER A 181 -3.34 -14.18 -9.79
CA SER A 181 -4.47 -13.90 -8.88
C SER A 181 -4.55 -12.44 -8.43
N ASN A 182 -3.45 -11.69 -8.55
CA ASN A 182 -3.36 -10.26 -8.29
C ASN A 182 -3.43 -9.41 -9.58
N GLY A 183 -3.78 -10.03 -10.72
CA GLY A 183 -3.88 -9.35 -12.00
C GLY A 183 -2.52 -9.02 -12.65
N LEU A 184 -1.43 -9.60 -12.15
CA LEU A 184 -0.08 -9.36 -12.65
C LEU A 184 0.33 -10.46 -13.64
N THR A 185 1.03 -10.07 -14.70
CA THR A 185 1.53 -10.97 -15.73
C THR A 185 2.83 -11.66 -15.30
N GLN A 186 3.24 -12.69 -16.07
CA GLN A 186 4.56 -13.30 -15.87
C GLN A 186 5.71 -12.29 -16.05
N PHE A 187 5.52 -11.28 -16.93
CA PHE A 187 6.52 -10.22 -17.09
C PHE A 187 6.65 -9.39 -15.81
N ASP A 188 5.52 -9.02 -15.19
CA ASP A 188 5.50 -8.30 -13.91
C ASP A 188 6.13 -9.13 -12.79
N MET A 189 5.85 -10.44 -12.76
CA MET A 189 6.50 -11.36 -11.83
C MET A 189 8.02 -11.36 -12.00
N ILE A 190 8.53 -11.44 -13.23
CA ILE A 190 9.97 -11.40 -13.49
C ILE A 190 10.55 -10.04 -13.05
N ALA A 191 9.89 -8.94 -13.42
CA ALA A 191 10.33 -7.59 -13.08
C ALA A 191 10.37 -7.35 -11.55
N LEU A 192 9.34 -7.79 -10.82
CA LEU A 192 9.24 -7.65 -9.37
C LEU A 192 10.10 -8.65 -8.59
N SER A 193 10.41 -9.81 -9.18
CA SER A 193 11.37 -10.78 -8.63
C SER A 193 12.82 -10.35 -8.86
N GLY A 194 13.05 -9.49 -9.86
CA GLY A 194 14.34 -8.90 -10.21
C GLY A 194 14.85 -7.86 -9.21
N THR A 195 14.36 -7.82 -7.98
CA THR A 195 14.90 -6.98 -6.90
C THR A 195 16.08 -7.65 -6.19
N PRO A 196 17.29 -7.61 -6.78
CA PRO A 196 18.47 -7.19 -6.07
C PRO A 196 18.62 -5.68 -6.26
N LEU A 197 18.65 -4.92 -5.17
CA LEU A 197 18.84 -3.46 -5.09
C LEU A 197 20.08 -2.88 -5.81
N LEU A 198 20.80 -3.69 -6.59
CA LEU A 198 22.09 -3.34 -7.19
C LEU A 198 22.21 -3.68 -8.68
N PHE A 199 21.20 -4.26 -9.34
CA PHE A 199 21.30 -4.58 -10.77
C PHE A 199 19.99 -4.34 -11.52
N LEU A 200 19.84 -3.15 -12.10
CA LEU A 200 19.92 -3.01 -13.56
C LEU A 200 19.74 -1.53 -13.99
N PRO A 201 20.73 -0.93 -14.66
CA PRO A 201 20.48 0.26 -15.45
C PRO A 201 19.52 -0.11 -16.59
N SER A 202 18.58 0.78 -16.87
CA SER A 202 18.03 0.98 -18.22
C SER A 202 16.94 0.05 -18.79
N PHE A 203 16.21 -0.77 -18.03
CA PHE A 203 15.19 -1.66 -18.66
C PHE A 203 13.70 -1.49 -18.30
N LEU A 204 13.31 -0.49 -17.50
CA LEU A 204 11.90 -0.18 -17.22
C LEU A 204 11.42 1.10 -17.92
N LEU A 205 11.58 1.16 -19.24
CA LEU A 205 10.91 2.15 -20.10
C LEU A 205 10.61 1.50 -21.46
N ARG A 206 9.61 0.61 -21.46
CA ARG A 206 8.75 0.38 -22.62
C ARG A 206 7.35 0.00 -22.14
#